data_AF-A0A2W6T7M1-F1
#
_entry.id   AF-A0A2W6T7M1-F1
#
_cell.length_a   1.000
_cell.length_b   1.000
_cell.length_c   1.000
_cell.angle_alpha   90.00
_cell.angle_beta   90.00
_cell.angle_gamma   90.00
#
_symmetry.space_group_name_H-M   'P 1'
#
loop_
_entity.id
_entity.type
_entity.pdbx_description
1 polymer ?
#
loop_
_entity_poly.entity_id
_entity_poly.type
_entity_poly.pdbx_seq_one_letter_code
_entity_poly.pdbx_strand_id
1 'polypeptide(L)'
;LVARPLFLQAIADYKKTKGEFVYPDANLSLRITFGNVKGYTGLDGKVQEAFTDLEGIVAKETGKDPFDSPQALIDAVKAKRYGGFEDKRIGSVPVNFLSDLDITGGNSGSPVLDAHGRLVGLAFDGIWESVASNWVFDPVMTRMISVDERYMRWIMQEVAPAPQLLKEMDAASK
;
A
#
# COMPACT_ATOMS: atom_id res chain seq x y z
N LEU A 1 20.85 31.18 -11.54
CA LEU A 1 20.44 30.13 -10.58
C LEU A 1 19.97 30.65 -9.21
N VAL A 2 20.05 31.95 -8.91
CA VAL A 2 19.69 32.51 -7.58
C VAL A 2 18.17 32.66 -7.34
N ALA A 3 17.36 32.77 -8.39
CA ALA A 3 15.93 33.06 -8.25
C ALA A 3 15.11 31.93 -7.60
N ARG A 4 15.42 30.66 -7.88
CA ARG A 4 14.67 29.51 -7.36
C ARG A 4 14.73 29.39 -5.83
N PRO A 5 15.90 29.37 -5.17
CA PRO A 5 15.96 29.28 -3.71
C PRO A 5 15.33 30.49 -3.01
N LEU A 6 15.47 31.70 -3.56
CA LEU A 6 14.80 32.89 -3.01
C LEU A 6 13.26 32.76 -3.06
N PHE A 7 12.73 32.30 -4.19
CA PHE A 7 11.29 32.07 -4.35
C PHE A 7 10.77 30.97 -3.40
N LEU A 8 11.49 29.85 -3.28
CA LEU A 8 11.11 28.77 -2.37
C LEU A 8 11.18 29.19 -0.89
N GLN A 9 12.16 30.02 -0.51
CA GLN A 9 12.23 30.58 0.84
C GLN A 9 11.01 31.48 1.11
N ALA A 10 10.62 32.34 0.17
CA ALA A 10 9.44 33.17 0.32
C ALA A 10 8.14 32.34 0.45
N ILE A 11 8.02 31.22 -0.28
CA ILE A 11 6.90 30.28 -0.11
C ILE A 11 6.91 29.67 1.29
N ALA A 12 8.07 29.23 1.78
CA ALA A 12 8.20 28.65 3.11
C ALA A 12 7.81 29.66 4.21
N ASP A 13 8.29 30.91 4.09
CA ASP A 13 7.97 31.99 5.01
C ASP A 13 6.47 32.32 4.98
N TYR A 14 5.86 32.36 3.79
CA TYR A 14 4.41 32.58 3.65
C TYR A 14 3.59 31.45 4.29
N LYS A 15 3.92 30.18 4.03
CA LYS A 15 3.26 29.02 4.65
C LYS A 15 3.43 29.01 6.17
N LYS A 16 4.59 29.43 6.67
CA LYS A 16 4.83 29.61 8.11
C LYS A 16 3.87 30.64 8.73
N THR A 17 3.53 31.74 8.03
CA THR A 17 2.54 32.71 8.54
C THR A 17 1.13 32.11 8.67
N LYS A 18 0.84 31.03 7.95
CA LYS A 18 -0.40 30.24 8.07
C LYS A 18 -0.31 29.08 9.07
N GLY A 19 0.84 28.88 9.71
CA GLY A 19 1.06 27.74 10.61
C GLY A 19 1.25 26.40 9.90
N GLU A 20 1.57 26.41 8.60
CA GLU A 20 1.81 25.21 7.80
C GLU A 20 3.31 24.85 7.77
N PHE A 21 3.60 23.54 7.70
CA PHE A 21 4.94 23.04 7.39
C PHE A 21 5.16 22.94 5.87
N VAL A 22 6.43 22.93 5.46
CA VAL A 22 6.85 22.68 4.06
C VAL A 22 7.81 21.51 4.01
N TYR A 23 7.73 20.73 2.94
CA TYR A 23 8.68 19.68 2.61
C TYR A 23 9.33 19.98 1.25
N PRO A 24 10.62 19.67 1.05
CA PRO A 24 11.28 19.89 -0.23
C PRO A 24 10.77 18.89 -1.28
N ASP A 25 10.82 19.27 -2.55
CA ASP A 25 10.56 18.36 -3.66
C ASP A 25 11.46 17.11 -3.58
N ALA A 26 10.96 15.98 -4.05
CA ALA A 26 11.73 14.73 -4.11
C ALA A 26 12.98 14.89 -4.97
N ASN A 27 14.12 14.36 -4.50
CA ASN A 27 15.42 14.51 -5.16
C ASN A 27 16.31 13.27 -4.97
N LEU A 28 15.70 12.08 -4.97
CA LEU A 28 16.34 10.77 -4.78
C LEU A 28 16.91 10.50 -3.38
N SER A 29 16.86 11.46 -2.45
CA SER A 29 17.17 11.22 -1.04
C SER A 29 16.05 10.42 -0.35
N LEU A 30 16.38 9.71 0.74
CA LEU A 30 15.40 9.11 1.64
C LEU A 30 14.39 10.15 2.18
N ARG A 31 13.10 9.79 2.22
CA ARG A 31 11.99 10.58 2.78
C ARG A 31 11.08 9.71 3.63
N ILE A 32 10.25 10.36 4.45
CA ILE A 32 9.20 9.74 5.23
C ILE A 32 7.88 10.43 4.88
N THR A 33 6.88 9.64 4.54
CA THR A 33 5.48 10.05 4.41
C THR A 33 4.67 9.30 5.47
N PHE A 34 3.64 9.91 6.03
CA PHE A 34 2.84 9.32 7.10
C PHE A 34 1.37 9.70 6.97
N GLY A 35 0.51 8.85 7.50
CA GLY A 35 -0.93 8.90 7.30
C GLY A 35 -1.60 7.67 7.87
N ASN A 36 -2.77 7.32 7.35
CA ASN A 36 -3.62 6.25 7.85
C ASN A 36 -4.11 5.35 6.71
N VAL A 37 -4.40 4.10 7.05
CA VAL A 37 -5.15 3.19 6.17
C VAL A 37 -6.53 3.78 5.94
N LYS A 38 -6.88 4.03 4.67
CA LYS A 38 -8.07 4.80 4.30
C LYS A 38 -8.52 4.47 2.88
N GLY A 39 -9.79 4.12 2.75
CA GLY A 39 -10.46 4.00 1.45
C GLY A 39 -10.70 5.36 0.79
N TYR A 40 -11.48 5.37 -0.28
CA TYR A 40 -11.90 6.61 -0.94
C TYR A 40 -13.22 6.40 -1.67
N THR A 41 -13.89 7.49 -2.03
CA THR A 41 -15.06 7.44 -2.91
C THR A 41 -14.62 7.90 -4.29
N GLY A 42 -14.75 7.03 -5.29
CA GLY A 42 -14.44 7.36 -6.68
C GLY A 42 -15.33 8.48 -7.21
N LEU A 43 -14.91 9.11 -8.30
CA LEU A 43 -15.70 10.16 -8.97
C LEU A 43 -17.05 9.66 -9.49
N ASP A 44 -17.20 8.35 -9.69
CA ASP A 44 -18.45 7.68 -10.04
C ASP A 44 -19.36 7.42 -8.82
N GLY A 45 -18.97 7.89 -7.64
CA GLY A 45 -19.70 7.74 -6.37
C GLY A 45 -19.50 6.39 -5.67
N LYS A 46 -18.71 5.47 -6.25
CA LYS A 46 -18.48 4.16 -5.62
C LYS A 46 -17.47 4.27 -4.50
N VAL A 47 -17.83 3.73 -3.34
CA VAL A 47 -16.93 3.58 -2.21
C VAL A 47 -15.96 2.44 -2.50
N GLN A 48 -14.67 2.73 -2.40
CA GLN A 48 -13.58 1.77 -2.40
C GLN A 48 -13.13 1.58 -0.96
N GLU A 49 -13.36 0.37 -0.44
CA GLU A 49 -12.90 -0.02 0.89
C GLU A 49 -11.38 0.00 0.98
N ALA A 50 -10.88 0.14 2.20
CA ALA A 50 -9.44 0.27 2.42
C ALA A 50 -8.67 -1.05 2.20
N PHE A 51 -9.34 -2.20 2.19
CA PHE A 51 -8.71 -3.52 2.04
C PHE A 51 -9.40 -4.33 0.94
N THR A 52 -8.62 -5.16 0.27
CA THR A 52 -9.11 -6.28 -0.54
C THR A 52 -8.81 -7.61 0.15
N ASP A 53 -9.49 -8.67 -0.25
CA ASP A 53 -9.39 -10.01 0.35
C ASP A 53 -9.05 -11.10 -0.67
N LEU A 54 -8.79 -12.31 -0.17
CA LEU A 54 -8.48 -13.49 -0.98
C LEU A 54 -9.63 -13.88 -1.93
N GLU A 55 -10.87 -13.77 -1.45
CA GLU A 55 -12.07 -14.06 -2.24
C GLU A 55 -12.16 -13.14 -3.46
N GLY A 56 -11.74 -11.88 -3.33
CA GLY A 56 -11.64 -10.93 -4.43
C GLY A 56 -10.64 -11.32 -5.52
N ILE A 57 -9.59 -12.09 -5.20
CA ILE A 57 -8.68 -12.68 -6.21
C ILE A 57 -9.44 -13.73 -7.01
N VAL A 58 -10.05 -14.70 -6.33
CA VAL A 58 -10.78 -15.80 -6.97
C VAL A 58 -11.99 -15.30 -7.78
N ALA A 59 -12.64 -14.24 -7.33
CA ALA A 59 -13.74 -13.61 -8.05
C ALA A 59 -13.32 -12.98 -9.39
N LYS A 60 -12.04 -12.61 -9.54
CA LYS A 60 -11.47 -12.05 -10.78
C LYS A 60 -10.86 -13.11 -11.69
N GLU A 61 -10.77 -14.35 -11.24
CA GLU A 61 -10.12 -15.44 -11.96
C GLU A 61 -10.81 -15.74 -13.30
N THR A 62 -10.02 -15.77 -14.38
CA THR A 62 -10.51 -16.11 -15.73
C THR A 62 -9.80 -17.33 -16.33
N GLY A 63 -8.73 -17.81 -15.70
CA GLY A 63 -7.86 -18.86 -16.24
C GLY A 63 -7.03 -18.42 -17.44
N LYS A 64 -6.91 -17.10 -17.67
CA LYS A 64 -6.11 -16.50 -18.74
C LYS A 64 -5.41 -15.24 -18.25
N ASP A 65 -4.22 -14.98 -18.78
CA ASP A 65 -3.46 -13.76 -18.53
C ASP A 65 -4.32 -12.49 -18.72
N PRO A 66 -4.25 -11.50 -17.81
CA PRO A 66 -3.43 -11.44 -16.59
C PRO A 66 -4.15 -11.97 -15.32
N PHE A 67 -5.30 -12.65 -15.48
CA PHE A 67 -6.13 -13.16 -14.39
C PHE A 67 -6.16 -14.69 -14.39
N ASP A 68 -4.98 -15.29 -14.28
CA ASP A 68 -4.69 -16.73 -14.25
C ASP A 68 -3.88 -17.12 -13.00
N SER A 69 -4.51 -17.03 -11.84
CA SER A 69 -3.89 -17.33 -10.54
C SER A 69 -3.41 -18.79 -10.46
N PRO A 70 -2.32 -19.08 -9.73
CA PRO A 70 -1.87 -20.47 -9.53
C PRO A 70 -2.98 -21.34 -8.91
N GLN A 71 -3.10 -22.59 -9.38
CA GLN A 71 -4.14 -23.50 -8.88
C GLN A 71 -4.08 -23.70 -7.36
N ALA A 72 -2.88 -23.74 -6.77
CA ALA A 72 -2.68 -23.82 -5.33
C ALA A 72 -3.33 -22.65 -4.56
N LEU A 73 -3.29 -21.44 -5.12
CA LEU A 73 -3.97 -20.26 -4.57
C LEU A 73 -5.48 -20.47 -4.58
N ILE A 74 -6.03 -20.82 -5.76
CA ILE A 74 -7.48 -21.05 -5.93
C ILE A 74 -7.97 -22.13 -4.95
N ASP A 75 -7.24 -23.23 -4.82
CA ASP A 75 -7.58 -24.34 -3.93
C ASP A 75 -7.46 -23.95 -2.44
N ALA A 76 -6.48 -23.12 -2.09
CA ALA A 76 -6.32 -22.63 -0.71
C ALA A 76 -7.47 -21.70 -0.30
N VAL A 77 -7.87 -20.78 -1.17
CA VAL A 77 -8.99 -19.86 -0.92
C VAL A 77 -10.31 -20.64 -0.84
N LYS A 78 -10.58 -21.56 -1.78
CA LYS A 78 -11.82 -22.38 -1.76
C LYS A 78 -11.93 -23.24 -0.50
N ALA A 79 -10.80 -23.73 0.01
CA ALA A 79 -10.75 -24.50 1.25
C ALA A 79 -10.67 -23.61 2.52
N LYS A 80 -10.69 -22.28 2.38
CA LYS A 80 -10.50 -21.31 3.47
C LYS A 80 -9.26 -21.58 4.32
N ARG A 81 -8.16 -22.02 3.69
CA ARG A 81 -6.88 -22.20 4.36
C ARG A 81 -6.21 -20.84 4.55
N TYR A 82 -6.69 -20.07 5.53
CA TYR A 82 -6.16 -18.73 5.82
C TYR A 82 -4.85 -18.74 6.62
N GLY A 83 -4.39 -19.90 7.09
CA GLY A 83 -3.06 -20.06 7.69
C GLY A 83 -2.83 -19.26 8.98
N GLY A 84 -3.90 -18.78 9.64
CA GLY A 84 -3.81 -17.91 10.81
C GLY A 84 -3.61 -16.43 10.50
N PHE A 85 -3.68 -16.03 9.22
CA PHE A 85 -3.50 -14.65 8.76
C PHE A 85 -4.81 -13.87 8.57
N GLU A 86 -5.93 -14.46 8.97
CA GLU A 86 -7.24 -13.83 8.84
C GLU A 86 -7.37 -12.58 9.71
N ASP A 87 -7.96 -11.53 9.14
CA ASP A 87 -8.41 -10.37 9.87
C ASP A 87 -9.92 -10.47 10.07
N LYS A 88 -10.35 -10.62 11.33
CA LYS A 88 -11.77 -10.76 11.67
C LYS A 88 -12.64 -9.57 11.23
N ARG A 89 -12.04 -8.39 11.02
CA ARG A 89 -12.76 -7.19 10.58
C ARG A 89 -13.18 -7.26 9.12
N ILE A 90 -12.45 -8.01 8.29
CA ILE A 90 -12.78 -8.23 6.87
C ILE A 90 -13.25 -9.67 6.60
N GLY A 91 -13.02 -10.60 7.54
CA GLY A 91 -13.45 -12.00 7.43
C GLY A 91 -12.59 -12.87 6.51
N SER A 92 -11.37 -12.44 6.20
CA SER A 92 -10.43 -13.11 5.28
C SER A 92 -8.98 -12.67 5.55
N VAL A 93 -8.03 -13.20 4.79
CA VAL A 93 -6.66 -12.66 4.74
C VAL A 93 -6.66 -11.41 3.84
N PRO A 94 -6.19 -10.25 4.32
CA PRO A 94 -6.10 -9.06 3.50
C PRO A 94 -5.01 -9.23 2.46
N VAL A 95 -5.29 -8.77 1.24
CA VAL A 95 -4.37 -8.87 0.09
C VAL A 95 -3.62 -7.56 -0.10
N ASN A 96 -4.35 -6.51 -0.49
CA ASN A 96 -3.84 -5.17 -0.67
C ASN A 96 -4.61 -4.20 0.23
N PHE A 97 -4.00 -3.05 0.50
CA PHE A 97 -4.65 -1.98 1.24
C PHE A 97 -4.31 -0.58 0.71
N LEU A 98 -5.22 0.35 0.97
CA LEU A 98 -5.14 1.76 0.61
C LEU A 98 -4.77 2.61 1.83
N SER A 99 -3.97 3.65 1.60
CA SER A 99 -3.64 4.66 2.61
C SER A 99 -3.44 6.03 1.98
N ASP A 100 -3.61 7.10 2.75
CA ASP A 100 -3.42 8.48 2.30
C ASP A 100 -1.94 8.94 2.34
N LEU A 101 -1.01 8.00 2.08
CA LEU A 101 0.41 8.31 1.98
C LEU A 101 0.74 8.98 0.64
N ASP A 102 1.62 9.99 0.71
CA ASP A 102 2.14 10.72 -0.44
C ASP A 102 3.38 10.01 -1.03
N ILE A 103 3.19 9.33 -2.17
CA ILE A 103 4.26 8.65 -2.90
C ILE A 103 4.31 9.10 -4.36
N THR A 104 5.48 8.91 -4.96
CA THR A 104 5.71 9.08 -6.41
C THR A 104 6.76 8.07 -6.91
N GLY A 105 7.19 8.19 -8.17
CA GLY A 105 8.25 7.36 -8.75
C GLY A 105 9.49 7.28 -7.84
N GLY A 106 9.97 6.05 -7.61
CA GLY A 106 11.07 5.76 -6.69
C GLY A 106 10.64 5.18 -5.33
N ASN A 107 9.34 5.17 -5.01
CA ASN A 107 8.83 4.58 -3.77
C ASN A 107 8.46 3.09 -3.88
N SER A 108 8.44 2.49 -5.08
CA SER A 108 8.11 1.07 -5.26
C SER A 108 9.05 0.17 -4.43
N GLY A 109 8.47 -0.71 -3.63
CA GLY A 109 9.19 -1.57 -2.67
C GLY A 109 9.43 -0.93 -1.31
N SER A 110 8.97 0.30 -1.06
CA SER A 110 9.16 0.94 0.25
C SER A 110 8.40 0.19 1.36
N PRO A 111 9.03 0.00 2.55
CA PRO A 111 8.35 -0.63 3.67
C PRO A 111 7.29 0.30 4.26
N VAL A 112 6.09 -0.23 4.45
CA VAL A 112 5.01 0.43 5.20
C VAL A 112 5.09 -0.02 6.65
N LEU A 113 5.14 0.94 7.57
CA LEU A 113 5.35 0.68 8.99
C LEU A 113 4.12 1.10 9.82
N ASP A 114 3.82 0.33 10.87
CA ASP A 114 2.80 0.69 11.87
C ASP A 114 3.31 1.75 12.87
N ALA A 115 2.44 2.12 13.82
CA ALA A 115 2.75 3.08 14.88
C ALA A 115 3.90 2.66 15.81
N HIS A 116 4.35 1.40 15.73
CA HIS A 116 5.48 0.85 16.47
C HIS A 116 6.71 0.59 15.59
N GLY A 117 6.69 1.02 14.32
CA GLY A 117 7.80 0.81 13.39
C GLY A 117 7.91 -0.62 12.86
N ARG A 118 6.85 -1.43 12.95
CA ARG A 118 6.82 -2.81 12.44
C ARG A 118 6.31 -2.84 11.01
N LEU A 119 6.89 -3.71 10.17
CA LEU A 119 6.46 -3.90 8.79
C LEU A 119 5.01 -4.40 8.74
N VAL A 120 4.16 -3.70 7.97
CA VAL A 120 2.77 -4.10 7.70
C VAL A 120 2.47 -4.27 6.22
N GLY A 121 3.37 -3.84 5.34
CA GLY A 121 3.22 -4.03 3.90
C GLY A 121 4.34 -3.41 3.09
N LEU A 122 4.22 -3.53 1.78
CA LEU A 122 5.13 -2.89 0.82
C LEU A 122 4.35 -2.03 -0.17
N ALA A 123 4.80 -0.80 -0.35
CA ALA A 123 4.25 0.09 -1.38
C ALA A 123 4.59 -0.46 -2.77
N PHE A 124 3.60 -0.53 -3.67
CA PHE A 124 3.87 -0.96 -5.05
C PHE A 124 3.25 -0.05 -6.11
N ASP A 125 2.17 0.64 -5.80
CA ASP A 125 1.49 1.52 -6.77
C ASP A 125 0.69 2.63 -6.09
N GLY A 126 0.10 3.53 -6.87
CA GLY A 126 -0.94 4.47 -6.47
C GLY A 126 -2.23 4.22 -7.26
N ILE A 127 -3.37 4.69 -6.74
CA ILE A 127 -4.61 4.66 -7.53
C ILE A 127 -4.50 5.60 -8.73
N TRP A 128 -5.42 5.46 -9.70
CA TRP A 128 -5.44 6.28 -10.92
C TRP A 128 -5.41 7.79 -10.62
N GLU A 129 -6.19 8.25 -9.64
CA GLU A 129 -6.25 9.64 -9.23
C GLU A 129 -4.93 10.16 -8.62
N SER A 130 -3.98 9.27 -8.28
CA SER A 130 -2.64 9.61 -7.79
C SER A 130 -1.62 9.83 -8.93
N VAL A 131 -2.01 9.70 -10.20
CA VAL A 131 -1.14 9.95 -11.37
C VAL A 131 -0.56 11.38 -11.36
N ALA A 132 -1.27 12.32 -10.74
CA ALA A 132 -0.85 13.72 -10.62
C ALA A 132 0.12 13.99 -9.44
N SER A 133 0.59 12.96 -8.73
CA SER A 133 1.46 13.08 -7.53
C SER A 133 2.74 13.91 -7.74
N ASN A 134 3.24 13.99 -8.98
CA ASN A 134 4.39 14.84 -9.29
C ASN A 134 4.07 16.35 -9.26
N TRP A 135 2.80 16.72 -9.17
CA TRP A 135 2.32 18.11 -9.24
C TRP A 135 1.45 18.50 -8.06
N VAL A 136 0.59 17.59 -7.60
CA VAL A 136 -0.38 17.85 -6.53
C VAL A 136 -0.62 16.61 -5.67
N PHE A 137 -0.93 16.85 -4.41
CA PHE A 137 -1.50 15.86 -3.49
C PHE A 137 -2.94 16.28 -3.17
N ASP A 138 -3.89 15.38 -3.39
CA ASP A 138 -5.29 15.57 -3.02
C ASP A 138 -5.62 14.71 -1.79
N PRO A 139 -5.83 15.30 -0.60
CA PRO A 139 -6.11 14.53 0.62
C PRO A 139 -7.43 13.74 0.56
N VAL A 140 -8.35 14.11 -0.35
CA VAL A 140 -9.61 13.41 -0.55
C VAL A 140 -9.38 12.15 -1.39
N MET A 141 -8.62 12.26 -2.49
CA MET A 141 -8.53 11.22 -3.51
C MET A 141 -7.21 10.45 -3.50
N THR A 142 -6.05 11.08 -3.33
CA THR A 142 -4.73 10.43 -3.47
C THR A 142 -4.59 9.26 -2.50
N ARG A 143 -4.27 8.07 -3.04
CA ARG A 143 -4.04 6.86 -2.25
C ARG A 143 -2.85 6.06 -2.77
N MET A 144 -2.00 5.64 -1.85
CA MET A 144 -1.02 4.59 -2.07
C MET A 144 -1.68 3.22 -1.97
N ILE A 145 -1.29 2.31 -2.86
CA ILE A 145 -1.61 0.88 -2.82
C ILE A 145 -0.41 0.10 -2.29
N SER A 146 -0.66 -0.73 -1.29
CA SER A 146 0.35 -1.62 -0.70
C SER A 146 -0.13 -3.05 -0.66
N VAL A 147 0.80 -3.99 -0.75
CA VAL A 147 0.55 -5.40 -0.44
C VAL A 147 0.70 -5.61 1.06
N ASP A 148 -0.24 -6.33 1.68
CA ASP A 148 -0.24 -6.61 3.11
C ASP A 148 0.79 -7.70 3.48
N GLU A 149 1.50 -7.54 4.59
CA GLU A 149 2.48 -8.52 5.06
C GLU A 149 1.87 -9.91 5.30
N ARG A 150 0.60 -9.93 5.74
CA ARG A 150 -0.16 -11.15 5.94
C ARG A 150 -0.37 -11.91 4.64
N TYR A 151 -0.61 -11.21 3.53
CA TYR A 151 -0.71 -11.84 2.22
C TYR A 151 0.64 -12.40 1.76
N MET A 152 1.72 -11.65 1.94
CA MET A 152 3.06 -12.12 1.60
C MET A 152 3.39 -13.42 2.34
N ARG A 153 3.11 -13.49 3.64
CA ARG A 153 3.31 -14.70 4.45
C ARG A 153 2.36 -15.82 4.10
N TRP A 154 1.09 -15.51 3.81
CA TRP A 154 0.12 -16.48 3.35
C TRP A 154 0.54 -17.13 2.04
N ILE A 155 1.04 -16.35 1.07
CA ILE A 155 1.62 -16.88 -0.17
C ILE A 155 2.80 -17.81 0.14
N MET A 156 3.71 -17.38 1.02
CA MET A 156 4.89 -18.16 1.44
C MET A 156 4.54 -19.41 2.26
N GLN A 157 3.30 -19.57 2.70
CA GLN A 157 2.83 -20.73 3.47
C GLN A 157 1.97 -21.67 2.62
N GLU A 158 0.96 -21.12 1.92
CA GLU A 158 -0.14 -21.90 1.33
C GLU A 158 -0.03 -22.07 -0.18
N VAL A 159 0.76 -21.22 -0.88
CA VAL A 159 0.80 -21.18 -2.36
C VAL A 159 2.17 -21.51 -2.90
N ALA A 160 3.20 -20.81 -2.42
CA ALA A 160 4.59 -20.98 -2.82
C ALA A 160 5.46 -21.15 -1.56
N PRO A 161 5.49 -22.36 -0.95
CA PRO A 161 6.09 -22.58 0.35
C PRO A 161 7.56 -22.14 0.45
N ALA A 162 7.86 -21.26 1.40
CA ALA A 162 9.20 -20.78 1.71
C ALA A 162 9.48 -20.79 3.23
N PRO A 163 9.38 -21.96 3.90
CA PRO A 163 9.47 -22.07 5.36
C PRO A 163 10.80 -21.59 5.94
N GLN A 164 11.90 -21.72 5.20
CA GLN A 164 13.22 -21.21 5.58
C GLN A 164 13.24 -19.68 5.73
N LEU A 165 12.55 -18.96 4.84
CA LEU A 165 12.48 -17.50 4.89
C LEU A 165 11.50 -17.04 5.97
N LEU A 166 10.36 -17.72 6.13
CA LEU A 166 9.44 -17.46 7.24
C LEU A 166 10.14 -17.65 8.59
N LYS A 167 11.00 -18.66 8.72
CA LYS A 167 11.83 -18.87 9.91
C LYS A 167 12.87 -17.77 10.10
N GLU A 168 13.55 -17.35 9.03
CA GLU A 168 14.54 -16.25 9.08
C GLU A 168 13.93 -14.93 9.57
N MET A 169 12.69 -14.65 9.19
CA MET A 169 11.94 -13.46 9.61
C MET A 169 11.24 -13.60 10.98
N ASP A 170 11.44 -14.71 11.68
CA ASP A 170 10.71 -15.05 12.93
C ASP A 170 9.17 -15.01 12.76
N ALA A 171 8.72 -15.33 11.54
CA ALA A 171 7.35 -15.17 11.05
C ALA A 171 6.64 -16.52 10.79
N ALA A 172 7.31 -17.64 11.08
CA ALA A 172 6.73 -18.97 10.99
C ALA A 172 5.50 -19.08 11.90
N SER A 173 4.44 -19.71 11.38
CA SER A 173 3.26 -20.07 12.15
C SER A 173 3.68 -20.94 13.35
N LYS A 174 3.23 -20.55 14.55
CA LYS A 174 3.43 -21.36 15.77
C LYS A 174 2.51 -22.56 15.78
#